data_AF-A0AA39TC11-F1
#
_entry.id   AF-A0AA39TC11-F1
#
_cell.length_a   1.000
_cell.length_b   1.000
_cell.length_c   1.000
_cell.angle_alpha   90.00
_cell.angle_beta   90.00
_cell.angle_gamma   90.00
#
_symmetry.space_group_name_H-M   'P 1'
#
loop_
_entity.id
_entity.type
_entity.pdbx_description
1 polymer ?
#
loop_
_entity_poly.entity_id
_entity_poly.type
_entity_poly.pdbx_seq_one_letter_code
_entity_poly.pdbx_strand_id
1 'polypeptide(L)'
;MEDALRTREEKDREMREEVLVDDRIKRSDVPPRRVWDLCANRVVPYGVVDCALEVHGISHAWVDEKDCMNMMTLINGEEWPVPMPKDANLNLIRIEMLNHGAQYEWLDVLCLRQKGGKGEYLHLEEWKLDVPTIGFPLHLMPDYFKSERCWFRHAWTLQEISIDPIIGGETGNDVPEDEVQKKFDEQLLCLRHIRHRCFVLQLASEMQNRVSSGPLDTVAGLAYLLNPPCIPIYDAKMSDADAWEVLMDVMLPFSLAELFLYFPEPGNGRKYW
;
A
#
# COMPACT_ATOMS: atom_id res chain seq x y z
N MET A 1 -32.23 0.03 -6.23
CA MET A 1 -30.96 -0.20 -5.51
C MET A 1 -30.00 -1.02 -6.39
N GLU A 2 -30.41 -2.18 -6.89
CA GLU A 2 -29.61 -2.99 -7.84
C GLU A 2 -29.20 -2.25 -9.11
N ASP A 3 -30.10 -1.47 -9.71
CA ASP A 3 -29.82 -0.73 -10.96
C ASP A 3 -28.74 0.36 -10.76
N ALA A 4 -28.75 1.00 -9.59
CA ALA A 4 -27.75 2.00 -9.21
C ALA A 4 -26.38 1.35 -8.93
N LEU A 5 -26.35 0.16 -8.32
CA LEU A 5 -25.11 -0.60 -8.09
C LEU A 5 -24.49 -1.06 -9.40
N ARG A 6 -25.28 -1.64 -10.32
CA ARG A 6 -24.81 -2.02 -11.65
C ARG A 6 -24.22 -0.84 -12.42
N THR A 7 -24.89 0.32 -12.36
CA THR A 7 -24.39 1.55 -12.97
C THR A 7 -23.04 1.98 -12.38
N ARG A 8 -22.83 1.82 -11.07
CA ARG A 8 -21.55 2.15 -10.40
C ARG A 8 -20.45 1.17 -10.77
N GLU A 9 -20.74 -0.12 -10.83
CA GLU A 9 -19.79 -1.15 -11.26
C GLU A 9 -19.35 -0.95 -12.71
N GLU A 10 -20.28 -0.59 -13.60
CA GLU A 10 -19.97 -0.27 -14.99
C GLU A 10 -19.08 0.97 -15.11
N LYS A 11 -19.38 2.03 -14.35
CA LYS A 11 -18.53 3.22 -14.28
C LYS A 11 -17.15 2.96 -13.70
N ASP A 12 -17.02 2.10 -12.68
CA ASP A 12 -15.71 1.70 -12.15
C ASP A 12 -14.90 0.95 -13.21
N ARG A 13 -15.54 0.05 -13.97
CA ARG A 13 -14.90 -0.67 -15.08
C ARG A 13 -14.41 0.29 -16.16
N GLU A 14 -15.27 1.20 -16.64
CA GLU A 14 -14.91 2.21 -17.64
C GLU A 14 -13.75 3.10 -17.14
N MET A 15 -13.81 3.57 -15.90
CA MET A 15 -12.75 4.39 -15.30
C MET A 15 -11.40 3.64 -15.25
N ARG A 16 -11.39 2.36 -14.88
CA ARG A 16 -10.16 1.55 -14.83
C ARG A 16 -9.59 1.25 -16.21
N GLU A 17 -10.43 1.16 -17.24
CA GLU A 17 -9.99 1.04 -18.63
C GLU A 17 -9.40 2.36 -19.15
N GLU A 18 -10.02 3.50 -18.82
CA GLU A 18 -9.58 4.83 -19.26
C GLU A 18 -8.29 5.33 -18.57
N VAL A 19 -8.09 4.93 -17.31
CA VAL A 19 -6.93 5.38 -16.52
C VAL A 19 -5.62 4.73 -16.98
N LEU A 20 -5.69 3.56 -17.61
CA LEU A 20 -4.54 2.85 -18.17
C LEU A 20 -4.23 3.33 -19.59
N VAL A 21 -3.13 4.07 -19.76
CA VAL A 21 -2.64 4.49 -21.08
C VAL A 21 -1.13 4.37 -21.14
N ASP A 22 -0.62 3.71 -22.18
CA ASP A 22 0.82 3.55 -22.44
C ASP A 22 1.60 3.04 -21.21
N ASP A 23 1.07 2.00 -20.54
CA ASP A 23 1.62 1.39 -19.32
C ASP A 23 1.74 2.37 -18.12
N ARG A 24 0.86 3.38 -18.07
CA ARG A 24 0.77 4.36 -16.98
C ARG A 24 -0.65 4.50 -16.49
N ILE A 25 -0.77 4.83 -15.21
CA ILE A 25 -2.00 5.21 -14.52
C ILE A 25 -2.10 6.74 -14.56
N LYS A 26 -3.01 7.28 -15.38
CA LYS A 26 -3.19 8.73 -15.59
C LYS A 26 -3.59 9.53 -14.35
N ARG A 27 -4.05 8.86 -13.29
CA ARG A 27 -4.58 9.49 -12.09
C ARG A 27 -4.18 8.66 -10.87
N SER A 28 -3.61 9.27 -9.86
CA SER A 28 -3.12 8.56 -8.66
C SER A 28 -4.21 8.26 -7.61
N ASP A 29 -5.43 8.77 -7.81
CA ASP A 29 -6.58 8.65 -6.91
C ASP A 29 -7.53 7.49 -7.28
N VAL A 30 -7.02 6.47 -7.97
CA VAL A 30 -7.83 5.28 -8.33
C VAL A 30 -8.23 4.56 -7.05
N PRO A 31 -9.53 4.42 -6.74
CA PRO A 31 -9.96 3.76 -5.52
C PRO A 31 -9.65 2.26 -5.58
N PRO A 32 -9.53 1.59 -4.41
CA PRO A 32 -9.40 0.14 -4.40
C PRO A 32 -10.61 -0.51 -5.09
N ARG A 33 -10.42 -1.66 -5.75
CA ARG A 33 -11.53 -2.36 -6.43
C ARG A 33 -12.52 -2.98 -5.44
N ARG A 34 -12.02 -3.38 -4.27
CA ARG A 34 -12.77 -4.07 -3.22
C ARG A 34 -12.37 -3.53 -1.86
N VAL A 35 -13.30 -3.61 -0.91
CA VAL A 35 -13.08 -3.26 0.49
C VAL A 35 -13.66 -4.34 1.38
N TRP A 36 -13.15 -4.45 2.59
CA TRP A 36 -13.69 -5.28 3.65
C TRP A 36 -14.77 -4.52 4.42
N ASP A 37 -16.02 -4.94 4.25
CA ASP A 37 -17.13 -4.52 5.09
C ASP A 37 -16.98 -5.21 6.45
N LEU A 38 -16.58 -4.43 7.46
CA LEU A 38 -16.34 -4.93 8.81
C LEU A 38 -17.65 -5.36 9.48
N CYS A 39 -18.78 -4.71 9.21
CA CYS A 39 -20.05 -5.09 9.82
C CYS A 39 -20.54 -6.44 9.30
N ALA A 40 -20.55 -6.62 7.97
CA ALA A 40 -20.96 -7.86 7.32
C ALA A 40 -19.87 -8.95 7.30
N ASN A 41 -18.64 -8.59 7.66
CA ASN A 41 -17.46 -9.45 7.63
C ASN A 41 -17.21 -10.11 6.27
N ARG A 42 -17.27 -9.30 5.19
CA ARG A 42 -17.09 -9.78 3.82
C ARG A 42 -16.43 -8.73 2.94
N VAL A 43 -15.73 -9.19 1.92
CA VAL A 43 -15.16 -8.34 0.88
C VAL A 43 -16.26 -8.01 -0.13
N VAL A 44 -16.39 -6.72 -0.46
CA VAL A 44 -17.42 -6.18 -1.34
C VAL A 44 -16.79 -5.24 -2.37
N PRO A 45 -17.40 -5.06 -3.56
CA PRO A 45 -16.93 -4.08 -4.54
C PRO A 45 -16.97 -2.67 -3.97
N TYR A 46 -15.97 -1.83 -4.28
CA TYR A 46 -15.90 -0.46 -3.75
C TYR A 46 -17.12 0.40 -4.10
N GLY A 47 -17.82 0.13 -5.21
CA GLY A 47 -19.03 0.86 -5.61
C GLY A 47 -20.19 0.82 -4.59
N VAL A 48 -20.14 -0.08 -3.60
CA VAL A 48 -21.11 -0.10 -2.49
C VAL A 48 -20.82 0.96 -1.42
N VAL A 49 -19.56 1.42 -1.33
CA VAL A 49 -19.13 2.46 -0.39
C VAL A 49 -19.72 3.78 -0.86
N ASP A 50 -20.30 4.53 0.07
CA ASP A 50 -20.71 5.91 -0.21
C ASP A 50 -19.44 6.77 -0.38
N CYS A 51 -19.37 7.60 -1.42
CA CYS A 51 -18.19 8.37 -1.77
C CYS A 51 -17.75 9.37 -0.66
N ALA A 52 -18.59 9.56 0.36
CA ALA A 52 -18.32 10.36 1.55
C ALA A 52 -17.64 9.57 2.70
N LEU A 53 -17.48 8.25 2.58
CA LEU A 53 -16.82 7.43 3.60
C LEU A 53 -15.34 7.28 3.30
N GLU A 54 -14.52 7.62 4.30
CA GLU A 54 -13.10 7.38 4.28
C GLU A 54 -12.85 5.86 4.44
N VAL A 55 -12.16 5.27 3.47
CA VAL A 55 -11.71 3.88 3.54
C VAL A 55 -10.26 3.94 3.97
N HIS A 56 -9.99 3.43 5.17
CA HIS A 56 -8.62 3.25 5.58
C HIS A 56 -8.09 1.90 5.10
N GLY A 57 -6.78 1.73 5.19
CA GLY A 57 -6.13 0.49 4.82
C GLY A 57 -5.25 -0.02 5.94
N ILE A 58 -5.18 -1.32 6.08
CA ILE A 58 -4.53 -1.99 7.20
C ILE A 58 -3.21 -2.55 6.70
N SER A 59 -2.07 -2.13 7.30
CA SER A 59 -0.82 -2.84 7.05
C SER A 59 -0.91 -4.10 7.88
N HIS A 60 -0.69 -5.24 7.27
CA HIS A 60 -0.28 -6.40 8.03
C HIS A 60 1.25 -6.42 8.07
N ALA A 61 1.82 -6.78 9.21
CA ALA A 61 3.27 -6.90 9.31
C ALA A 61 3.75 -8.07 8.44
N TRP A 62 4.73 -7.81 7.58
CA TRP A 62 5.40 -8.84 6.82
C TRP A 62 6.05 -9.85 7.76
N VAL A 63 5.89 -11.13 7.44
CA VAL A 63 6.52 -12.25 8.14
C VAL A 63 7.12 -13.21 7.13
N ASP A 64 8.19 -13.89 7.52
CA ASP A 64 8.77 -14.99 6.75
C ASP A 64 7.69 -16.01 6.36
N GLU A 65 7.83 -16.63 5.19
CA GLU A 65 6.87 -17.65 4.69
C GLU A 65 6.68 -18.79 5.71
N LYS A 66 7.73 -19.13 6.46
CA LYS A 66 7.70 -20.16 7.51
C LYS A 66 6.76 -19.82 8.68
N ASP A 67 6.55 -18.53 8.92
CA ASP A 67 5.72 -17.97 9.99
C ASP A 67 4.38 -17.41 9.46
N CYS A 68 4.19 -17.51 8.14
CA CYS A 68 2.94 -17.25 7.46
C CYS A 68 2.10 -18.53 7.37
N MET A 69 0.78 -18.37 7.35
CA MET A 69 -0.18 -19.41 7.03
C MET A 69 -1.14 -18.91 5.95
N ASN A 70 -1.43 -19.77 4.98
CA ASN A 70 -2.38 -19.51 3.90
C ASN A 70 -3.75 -20.09 4.29
N MET A 71 -4.69 -19.21 4.62
CA MET A 71 -6.03 -19.63 5.06
C MET A 71 -7.09 -19.31 4.01
N MET A 72 -7.92 -20.30 3.66
CA MET A 72 -9.15 -20.03 2.93
C MET A 72 -10.17 -19.43 3.88
N THR A 73 -10.80 -18.32 3.49
CA THR A 73 -11.77 -17.62 4.35
C THR A 73 -13.07 -17.38 3.61
N LEU A 74 -14.19 -17.36 4.35
CA LEU A 74 -15.47 -16.93 3.80
C LEU A 74 -15.51 -15.42 3.53
N ILE A 75 -14.59 -14.65 4.14
CA ILE A 75 -14.55 -13.18 4.05
C ILE A 75 -14.31 -12.75 2.61
N ASN A 76 -13.38 -13.39 1.90
CA ASN A 76 -13.12 -13.17 0.47
C ASN A 76 -13.82 -14.21 -0.43
N GLY A 77 -14.90 -14.84 0.06
CA GLY A 77 -15.68 -15.81 -0.72
C GLY A 77 -14.92 -17.10 -1.10
N GLU A 78 -13.87 -17.45 -0.36
CA GLU A 78 -12.98 -18.58 -0.66
C GLU A 78 -12.39 -18.52 -2.08
N GLU A 79 -12.17 -17.31 -2.60
CA GLU A 79 -11.66 -17.13 -3.94
C GLU A 79 -10.13 -17.32 -4.01
N TRP A 80 -9.38 -16.86 -3.00
CA TRP A 80 -7.92 -17.06 -2.87
C TRP A 80 -7.53 -17.31 -1.40
N PRO A 81 -6.39 -17.96 -1.14
CA PRO A 81 -5.87 -18.08 0.21
C PRO A 81 -5.38 -16.73 0.71
N VAL A 82 -5.65 -16.45 1.99
CA VAL A 82 -5.25 -15.24 2.69
C VAL A 82 -3.95 -15.54 3.45
N PRO A 83 -2.78 -15.03 3.01
CA PRO A 83 -1.53 -15.16 3.75
C PRO A 83 -1.57 -14.29 5.00
N MET A 84 -1.28 -14.86 6.17
CA MET A 84 -1.20 -14.10 7.41
C MET A 84 -0.19 -14.70 8.39
N PRO A 85 0.36 -13.90 9.32
CA PRO A 85 1.10 -14.43 10.45
C PRO A 85 0.29 -15.46 11.25
N LYS A 86 0.95 -16.53 11.70
CA LYS A 86 0.31 -17.62 12.49
C LYS A 86 -0.36 -17.15 13.78
N ASP A 87 0.14 -16.05 14.34
CA ASP A 87 -0.34 -15.42 15.57
C ASP A 87 -1.31 -14.25 15.30
N ALA A 88 -1.61 -13.93 14.03
CA ALA A 88 -2.59 -12.91 13.68
C ALA A 88 -4.01 -13.50 13.58
N ASN A 89 -5.02 -12.67 13.89
CA ASN A 89 -6.41 -13.07 13.83
C ASN A 89 -7.28 -11.95 13.25
N LEU A 90 -7.86 -12.19 12.06
CA LEU A 90 -8.75 -11.23 11.37
C LEU A 90 -9.92 -10.78 12.24
N ASN A 91 -10.45 -11.64 13.11
CA ASN A 91 -11.56 -11.23 13.99
C ASN A 91 -11.11 -10.22 15.04
N LEU A 92 -9.88 -10.31 15.55
CA LEU A 92 -9.35 -9.33 16.49
C LEU A 92 -9.12 -7.99 15.80
N ILE A 93 -8.49 -8.01 14.62
CA ILE A 93 -8.30 -6.82 13.77
C ILE A 93 -9.66 -6.16 13.48
N ARG A 94 -10.65 -6.95 13.08
CA ARG A 94 -12.01 -6.47 12.82
C ARG A 94 -12.65 -5.81 14.04
N ILE A 95 -12.59 -6.46 15.21
CA ILE A 95 -13.17 -5.92 16.45
C ILE A 95 -12.51 -4.59 16.81
N GLU A 96 -11.19 -4.52 16.68
CA GLU A 96 -10.43 -3.32 16.94
C GLU A 96 -10.83 -2.17 16.01
N MET A 97 -10.85 -2.39 14.70
CA MET A 97 -11.27 -1.37 13.74
C MET A 97 -12.72 -0.92 13.97
N LEU A 98 -13.63 -1.85 14.31
CA LEU A 98 -15.01 -1.52 14.68
C LEU A 98 -15.08 -0.65 15.94
N ASN A 99 -14.23 -0.88 16.95
CA ASN A 99 -14.16 -0.04 18.15
C ASN A 99 -13.66 1.38 17.84
N HIS A 100 -12.83 1.54 16.81
CA HIS A 100 -12.43 2.85 16.27
C HIS A 100 -13.49 3.50 15.37
N GLY A 101 -14.64 2.86 15.17
CA GLY A 101 -15.75 3.39 14.38
C GLY A 101 -15.62 3.15 12.87
N ALA A 102 -14.63 2.37 12.43
CA ALA A 102 -14.49 2.02 11.02
C ALA A 102 -15.63 1.11 10.56
N GLN A 103 -16.09 1.32 9.32
CA GLN A 103 -17.13 0.49 8.69
C GLN A 103 -16.56 -0.32 7.52
N TYR A 104 -15.69 0.33 6.72
CA TYR A 104 -15.04 -0.25 5.56
C TYR A 104 -13.54 -0.04 5.70
N GLU A 105 -12.79 -1.11 5.50
CA GLU A 105 -11.33 -1.11 5.57
C GLU A 105 -10.77 -1.83 4.36
N TRP A 106 -9.57 -1.47 3.95
CA TRP A 106 -8.84 -2.14 2.89
C TRP A 106 -7.70 -2.95 3.51
N LEU A 107 -7.82 -4.27 3.51
CA LEU A 107 -6.72 -5.14 3.90
C LEU A 107 -6.25 -5.89 2.65
N ASP A 108 -5.01 -5.67 2.24
CA ASP A 108 -4.41 -6.20 1.01
C ASP A 108 -4.63 -7.71 0.83
N VAL A 109 -4.37 -8.51 1.87
CA VAL A 109 -4.52 -9.96 1.83
C VAL A 109 -5.97 -10.42 1.62
N LEU A 110 -6.94 -9.57 1.97
CA LEU A 110 -8.37 -9.81 1.77
C LEU A 110 -8.96 -9.16 0.52
N CYS A 111 -8.48 -7.97 0.15
CA CYS A 111 -9.11 -7.13 -0.87
C CYS A 111 -8.40 -7.22 -2.22
N LEU A 112 -7.12 -7.59 -2.23
CA LEU A 112 -6.31 -7.84 -3.42
C LEU A 112 -6.15 -9.35 -3.63
N ARG A 113 -6.34 -9.81 -4.87
CA ARG A 113 -6.24 -11.24 -5.18
C ARG A 113 -4.81 -11.73 -4.94
N GLN A 114 -4.66 -12.74 -4.09
CA GLN A 114 -3.38 -13.33 -3.76
C GLN A 114 -3.03 -14.49 -4.69
N LYS A 115 -1.77 -14.93 -4.65
CA LYS A 115 -1.32 -16.10 -5.41
C LYS A 115 -1.99 -17.37 -4.90
N GLY A 116 -2.30 -18.26 -5.84
CA GLY A 116 -3.07 -19.48 -5.57
C GLY A 116 -4.57 -19.19 -5.43
N GLY A 117 -5.40 -20.15 -5.82
CA GLY A 117 -6.86 -20.03 -5.75
C GLY A 117 -7.52 -19.84 -7.11
N LYS A 118 -8.82 -19.52 -7.07
CA LYS A 118 -9.64 -19.35 -8.27
C LYS A 118 -9.28 -18.03 -8.94
N GLY A 119 -9.24 -18.02 -10.27
CA GLY A 119 -8.99 -16.78 -11.01
C GLY A 119 -7.55 -16.27 -10.90
N GLU A 120 -6.57 -17.16 -10.69
CA GLU A 120 -5.15 -16.79 -10.64
C GLU A 120 -4.70 -16.00 -11.89
N TYR A 121 -5.27 -16.31 -13.06
CA TYR A 121 -5.00 -15.57 -14.30
C TYR A 121 -5.39 -14.07 -14.24
N LEU A 122 -6.26 -13.67 -13.29
CA LEU A 122 -6.70 -12.28 -13.12
C LEU A 122 -5.78 -11.46 -12.21
N HIS A 123 -4.98 -12.10 -11.33
CA HIS A 123 -4.25 -11.33 -10.31
C HIS A 123 -3.24 -10.36 -10.93
N LEU A 124 -2.60 -10.73 -12.05
CA LEU A 124 -1.61 -9.87 -12.70
C LEU A 124 -2.24 -8.59 -13.25
N GLU A 125 -3.41 -8.71 -13.86
CA GLU A 125 -4.16 -7.54 -14.36
C GLU A 125 -4.69 -6.69 -13.21
N GLU A 126 -5.10 -7.32 -12.11
CA GLU A 126 -5.52 -6.62 -10.90
C GLU A 126 -4.35 -5.83 -10.29
N TRP A 127 -3.18 -6.45 -10.14
CA TRP A 127 -2.01 -5.83 -9.51
C TRP A 127 -1.43 -4.66 -10.32
N LYS A 128 -1.66 -4.58 -11.64
CA LYS A 128 -1.22 -3.41 -12.42
C LYS A 128 -1.81 -2.09 -11.91
N LEU A 129 -3.03 -2.15 -11.38
CA LEU A 129 -3.85 -0.99 -11.02
C LEU A 129 -4.17 -0.92 -9.53
N ASP A 130 -4.52 -2.06 -8.95
CA ASP A 130 -5.05 -2.18 -7.61
C ASP A 130 -3.93 -2.53 -6.64
N VAL A 131 -2.76 -1.91 -6.75
CA VAL A 131 -1.80 -1.84 -5.64
C VAL A 131 -2.18 -0.58 -4.88
N PRO A 132 -3.10 -0.65 -3.92
CA PRO A 132 -3.54 0.50 -3.20
C PRO A 132 -2.53 0.66 -2.06
N THR A 133 -1.97 1.85 -2.00
CA THR A 133 -1.48 2.41 -0.76
C THR A 133 -2.63 2.37 0.23
N ILE A 134 -2.41 1.84 1.43
CA ILE A 134 -2.77 2.40 2.73
C ILE A 134 -2.53 1.27 3.74
N GLY A 135 -1.80 1.57 4.81
CA GLY A 135 -1.61 0.63 5.88
C GLY A 135 -1.20 1.28 7.21
N PHE A 136 -1.75 0.73 8.29
CA PHE A 136 -1.37 0.99 9.68
C PHE A 136 -0.60 -0.17 10.34
N PRO A 137 0.33 0.10 11.27
CA PRO A 137 0.86 -0.91 12.17
C PRO A 137 -0.14 -1.29 13.27
N LEU A 138 -0.29 -2.59 13.52
CA LEU A 138 -1.25 -3.16 14.49
C LEU A 138 -0.63 -3.68 15.81
N HIS A 139 0.66 -3.44 16.09
CA HIS A 139 1.26 -3.90 17.34
C HIS A 139 2.62 -3.26 17.65
N LEU A 140 2.73 -2.48 18.73
CA LEU A 140 4.00 -1.95 19.23
C LEU A 140 4.46 -2.74 20.45
N MET A 141 5.37 -3.70 20.25
CA MET A 141 5.99 -4.47 21.33
C MET A 141 7.25 -3.80 21.88
N PRO A 142 7.70 -4.11 23.11
CA PRO A 142 8.92 -3.52 23.68
C PRO A 142 10.18 -3.71 22.81
N ASP A 143 10.25 -4.77 22.01
CA ASP A 143 11.32 -5.06 21.06
C ASP A 143 10.96 -4.75 19.59
N TYR A 144 9.88 -3.99 19.37
CA TYR A 144 9.31 -3.68 18.05
C TYR A 144 10.36 -3.29 17.01
N PHE A 145 11.24 -2.35 17.33
CA PHE A 145 12.27 -1.87 16.40
C PHE A 145 13.33 -2.92 16.02
N LYS A 146 13.48 -3.98 16.82
CA LYS A 146 14.39 -5.10 16.53
C LYS A 146 13.69 -6.19 15.73
N SER A 147 12.38 -6.28 15.84
CA SER A 147 11.56 -7.25 15.11
C SER A 147 11.68 -7.06 13.60
N GLU A 148 11.60 -8.18 12.88
CA GLU A 148 11.43 -8.17 11.42
C GLU A 148 10.05 -7.60 11.04
N ARG A 149 9.09 -7.60 11.96
CA ARG A 149 7.75 -7.04 11.78
C ARG A 149 7.69 -5.51 11.90
N CYS A 150 8.81 -4.86 12.21
CA CYS A 150 8.87 -3.41 12.36
C CYS A 150 8.42 -2.73 11.06
N TRP A 151 7.36 -1.92 11.14
CA TRP A 151 6.80 -1.19 10.00
C TRP A 151 7.85 -0.36 9.27
N PHE A 152 8.78 0.31 9.98
CA PHE A 152 9.82 1.13 9.36
C PHE A 152 10.84 0.35 8.51
N ARG A 153 10.85 -0.99 8.57
CA ARG A 153 11.82 -1.83 7.85
C ARG A 153 11.35 -2.25 6.47
N HIS A 154 10.09 -2.05 6.10
CA HIS A 154 9.54 -2.58 4.85
C HIS A 154 9.32 -1.49 3.80
N ALA A 155 9.52 -1.81 2.53
CA ALA A 155 9.39 -0.83 1.44
C ALA A 155 7.94 -0.39 1.28
N TRP A 156 7.03 -1.36 1.27
CA TRP A 156 5.59 -1.17 1.13
C TRP A 156 4.92 -0.41 2.27
N THR A 157 5.57 -0.27 3.42
CA THR A 157 5.03 0.53 4.51
C THR A 157 5.42 2.01 4.38
N LEU A 158 6.51 2.34 3.68
CA LEU A 158 6.90 3.75 3.48
C LEU A 158 5.82 4.51 2.71
N GLN A 159 5.22 3.89 1.70
CA GLN A 159 4.12 4.46 0.93
C GLN A 159 2.86 4.75 1.79
N GLU A 160 2.74 4.14 2.98
CA GLU A 160 1.55 4.19 3.83
C GLU A 160 1.58 5.33 4.86
N ILE A 161 2.58 6.22 4.84
CA ILE A 161 2.68 7.35 5.78
C ILE A 161 1.45 8.25 5.66
N SER A 162 0.45 8.08 6.52
CA SER A 162 -0.74 8.95 6.55
C SER A 162 -0.51 10.20 7.43
N ILE A 163 -1.30 11.25 7.17
CA ILE A 163 -1.35 12.46 7.99
C ILE A 163 -2.02 12.16 9.34
N ASP A 164 -3.09 11.35 9.35
CA ASP A 164 -3.90 11.02 10.53
C ASP A 164 -4.07 9.50 10.69
N PRO A 165 -3.07 8.77 11.20
CA PRO A 165 -3.12 7.33 11.35
C PRO A 165 -3.86 6.93 12.62
N ILE A 166 -4.54 5.79 12.53
CA ILE A 166 -5.05 5.07 13.70
C ILE A 166 -3.94 4.13 14.15
N ILE A 167 -3.51 4.22 15.41
CA ILE A 167 -2.54 3.29 16.01
C ILE A 167 -3.33 2.21 16.74
N GLY A 168 -3.17 0.97 16.29
CA GLY A 168 -3.77 -0.20 16.93
C GLY A 168 -2.83 -0.93 17.89
N GLY A 169 -3.38 -1.83 18.70
CA GLY A 169 -2.66 -2.72 19.60
C GLY A 169 -2.49 -2.19 21.03
N GLU A 170 -3.14 -1.09 21.40
CA GLU A 170 -3.08 -0.51 22.74
C GLU A 170 -3.93 -1.33 23.73
N THR A 171 -3.32 -2.31 24.39
CA THR A 171 -3.92 -3.05 25.51
C THR A 171 -3.50 -2.40 26.82
N GLY A 172 -4.45 -1.77 27.52
CA GLY A 172 -4.14 -0.72 28.50
C GLY A 172 -3.28 -1.07 29.72
N ASN A 173 -2.70 0.01 30.25
CA ASN A 173 -2.23 0.30 31.62
C ASN A 173 -0.97 -0.38 32.19
N ASP A 174 -0.26 -1.26 31.49
CA ASP A 174 1.01 -1.84 31.99
C ASP A 174 2.23 -1.41 31.15
N VAL A 175 2.56 -0.10 31.26
CA VAL A 175 3.69 0.61 30.62
C VAL A 175 5.04 0.08 31.15
N PRO A 176 5.97 -0.30 30.25
CA PRO A 176 7.07 0.59 29.89
C PRO A 176 7.00 0.98 28.39
N GLU A 177 5.88 1.61 28.01
CA GLU A 177 5.48 1.96 26.63
C GLU A 177 5.94 3.36 26.17
N ASP A 178 6.39 4.26 27.06
CA ASP A 178 6.71 5.65 26.70
C ASP A 178 7.86 5.78 25.69
N GLU A 179 8.94 5.01 25.81
CA GLU A 179 10.12 5.17 24.94
C GLU A 179 9.92 4.59 23.54
N VAL A 180 9.24 3.45 23.42
CA VAL A 180 8.98 2.81 22.13
C VAL A 180 7.97 3.65 21.34
N GLN A 181 6.88 4.08 21.98
CA GLN A 181 5.89 4.96 21.36
C GLN A 181 6.52 6.30 20.95
N LYS A 182 7.27 6.94 21.85
CA LYS A 182 7.96 8.20 21.53
C LYS A 182 8.91 8.06 20.35
N LYS A 183 9.71 6.99 20.31
CA LYS A 183 10.61 6.72 19.18
C LYS A 183 9.84 6.45 17.89
N PHE A 184 8.69 5.77 17.97
CA PHE A 184 7.82 5.54 16.82
C PHE A 184 7.30 6.86 16.26
N ASP A 185 6.77 7.71 17.13
CA ASP A 185 6.24 9.03 16.77
C ASP A 185 7.34 9.94 16.19
N GLU A 186 8.55 9.93 16.78
CA GLU A 186 9.71 10.67 16.28
C GLU A 186 10.12 10.21 14.86
N GLN A 187 10.18 8.89 14.61
CA GLN A 187 10.49 8.36 13.28
C GLN A 187 9.39 8.66 12.27
N LEU A 188 8.12 8.51 12.66
CA LEU A 188 6.97 8.82 11.81
C LEU A 188 6.94 10.31 11.44
N LEU A 189 7.20 11.20 12.41
CA LEU A 189 7.29 12.64 12.18
C LEU A 189 8.43 12.99 11.21
N CYS A 190 9.60 12.37 11.35
CA CYS A 190 10.72 12.54 10.42
C CYS A 190 10.31 12.15 8.99
N LEU A 191 9.68 10.99 8.82
CA LEU A 191 9.24 10.52 7.50
C LEU A 191 8.16 11.42 6.88
N ARG A 192 7.22 11.93 7.67
CA ARG A 192 6.23 12.93 7.21
C ARG A 192 6.89 14.19 6.72
N HIS A 193 7.92 14.67 7.42
CA HIS A 193 8.67 15.86 7.03
C HIS A 193 9.44 15.65 5.71
N ILE A 194 10.06 14.48 5.54
CA ILE A 194 10.71 14.09 4.28
C ILE A 194 9.69 14.04 3.15
N ARG A 195 8.54 13.38 3.36
CA ARG A 195 7.44 13.28 2.39
C ARG A 195 6.91 14.65 1.99
N HIS A 196 6.64 15.53 2.96
CA HIS A 196 6.13 16.88 2.70
C HIS A 196 7.10 17.73 1.88
N ARG A 197 8.41 17.51 2.02
CA ARG A 197 9.43 18.23 1.24
C ARG A 197 9.62 17.65 -0.17
N CYS A 198 9.11 16.45 -0.43
CA CYS A 198 9.20 15.73 -1.69
C CYS A 198 10.64 15.59 -2.23
N PHE A 199 11.64 15.47 -1.34
CA PHE A 199 13.03 15.28 -1.74
C PHE A 199 13.27 13.84 -2.20
N VAL A 200 13.53 13.67 -3.49
CA VAL A 200 13.69 12.37 -4.15
C VAL A 200 14.84 11.60 -3.54
N LEU A 201 15.98 12.26 -3.27
CA LEU A 201 17.16 11.56 -2.75
C LEU A 201 16.94 11.07 -1.32
N GLN A 202 16.24 11.85 -0.50
CA GLN A 202 15.91 11.44 0.87
C GLN A 202 14.90 10.29 0.86
N LEU A 203 13.85 10.38 0.05
CA LEU A 203 12.87 9.31 -0.10
C LEU A 203 13.51 8.03 -0.66
N ALA A 204 14.37 8.15 -1.68
CA ALA A 204 15.12 7.03 -2.24
C ALA A 204 16.07 6.41 -1.21
N SER A 205 16.75 7.22 -0.40
CA SER A 205 17.60 6.74 0.70
C SER A 205 16.80 6.01 1.78
N GLU A 206 15.64 6.52 2.16
CA GLU A 206 14.73 5.83 3.10
C GLU A 206 14.23 4.51 2.51
N MET A 207 13.91 4.48 1.22
CA MET A 207 13.42 3.28 0.54
C MET A 207 14.52 2.22 0.36
N GLN A 208 15.74 2.63 0.01
CA GLN A 208 16.88 1.73 -0.23
C GLN A 208 17.24 0.88 1.00
N ASN A 209 17.01 1.40 2.21
CA ASN A 209 17.33 0.71 3.45
C ASN A 209 16.23 -0.27 3.92
N ARG A 210 15.14 -0.39 3.15
CA ARG A 210 13.98 -1.22 3.51
C ARG A 210 13.99 -2.56 2.77
N VAL A 211 13.37 -3.54 3.41
CA VAL A 211 13.12 -4.88 2.88
C VAL A 211 11.95 -4.82 1.91
N SER A 212 12.13 -5.42 0.74
CA SER A 212 11.13 -5.53 -0.32
C SER A 212 11.00 -6.99 -0.76
N SER A 213 9.83 -7.41 -1.26
CA SER A 213 9.65 -8.77 -1.80
C SER A 213 10.27 -8.90 -3.19
N GLY A 214 10.29 -7.80 -3.95
CA GLY A 214 11.02 -7.69 -5.21
C GLY A 214 11.64 -6.29 -5.38
N PRO A 215 12.66 -6.14 -6.24
CA PRO A 215 13.26 -4.84 -6.54
C PRO A 215 12.26 -3.79 -7.05
N LEU A 216 11.21 -4.25 -7.75
CA LEU A 216 10.14 -3.39 -8.29
C LEU A 216 9.32 -2.69 -7.19
N ASP A 217 9.15 -3.33 -6.04
CA ASP A 217 8.36 -2.81 -4.91
C ASP A 217 8.93 -1.49 -4.39
N THR A 218 10.26 -1.38 -4.38
CA THR A 218 11.00 -0.18 -3.99
C THR A 218 10.67 0.99 -4.93
N VAL A 219 10.64 0.74 -6.24
CA VAL A 219 10.33 1.78 -7.25
C VAL A 219 8.85 2.14 -7.22
N ALA A 220 7.97 1.13 -7.11
CA ALA A 220 6.53 1.33 -7.00
C ALA A 220 6.18 2.17 -5.77
N GLY A 221 6.72 1.85 -4.59
CA GLY A 221 6.52 2.62 -3.38
C GLY A 221 7.03 4.06 -3.49
N LEU A 222 8.16 4.30 -4.20
CA LEU A 222 8.66 5.65 -4.46
C LEU A 222 7.71 6.45 -5.35
N ALA A 223 7.07 5.81 -6.33
CA ALA A 223 6.10 6.48 -7.18
C ALA A 223 4.93 7.06 -6.37
N TYR A 224 4.39 6.31 -5.40
CA TYR A 224 3.34 6.81 -4.51
C TYR A 224 3.80 7.95 -3.59
N LEU A 225 5.06 7.92 -3.13
CA LEU A 225 5.62 8.96 -2.28
C LEU A 225 5.86 10.27 -3.03
N LEU A 226 6.33 10.18 -4.28
CA LEU A 226 6.59 11.33 -5.14
C LEU A 226 5.31 11.91 -5.75
N ASN A 227 4.23 11.12 -5.79
CA ASN A 227 2.92 11.48 -6.31
C ASN A 227 2.99 12.26 -7.66
N PRO A 228 3.63 11.68 -8.69
CA PRO A 228 3.66 12.27 -10.03
C PRO A 228 2.25 12.36 -10.62
N PRO A 229 2.02 13.21 -11.65
CA PRO A 229 0.71 13.33 -12.30
C PRO A 229 0.18 12.02 -12.88
N CYS A 230 1.07 11.08 -13.22
CA CYS A 230 0.72 9.71 -13.59
C CYS A 230 1.74 8.74 -12.96
N ILE A 231 1.28 7.55 -12.58
CA ILE A 231 2.08 6.54 -11.89
C ILE A 231 2.38 5.38 -12.86
N PRO A 232 3.60 4.80 -12.88
CA PRO A 232 3.87 3.58 -13.64
C PRO A 232 2.96 2.43 -13.18
N ILE A 233 2.52 1.56 -14.09
CA ILE A 233 1.85 0.32 -13.68
C ILE A 233 2.82 -0.60 -12.95
N TYR A 234 2.29 -1.45 -12.07
CA TYR A 234 3.06 -2.55 -11.50
C TYR A 234 3.07 -3.73 -12.49
N ASP A 235 4.15 -3.88 -13.27
CA ASP A 235 4.39 -5.07 -14.09
C ASP A 235 5.49 -5.93 -13.47
N ALA A 236 5.10 -7.07 -12.90
CA ALA A 236 6.03 -8.01 -12.26
C ALA A 236 7.14 -8.56 -13.19
N LYS A 237 7.02 -8.38 -14.51
CA LYS A 237 8.05 -8.76 -15.50
C LYS A 237 9.04 -7.64 -15.81
N MET A 238 8.73 -6.41 -15.44
CA MET A 238 9.57 -5.24 -15.66
C MET A 238 10.80 -5.28 -14.73
N SER A 239 11.95 -4.85 -15.24
CA SER A 239 13.12 -4.67 -14.38
C SER A 239 12.97 -3.42 -13.49
N ASP A 240 13.68 -3.37 -12.38
CA ASP A 240 13.75 -2.18 -11.52
C ASP A 240 14.33 -0.96 -12.27
N ALA A 241 15.33 -1.17 -13.12
CA ALA A 241 15.89 -0.13 -13.97
C ALA A 241 14.88 0.45 -14.96
N ASP A 242 14.09 -0.40 -15.63
CA ASP A 242 13.05 0.04 -16.56
C ASP A 242 11.93 0.78 -15.80
N ALA A 243 11.50 0.24 -14.64
CA ALA A 243 10.50 0.89 -13.80
C ALA A 243 10.97 2.27 -13.30
N TRP A 244 12.25 2.38 -12.93
CA TRP A 244 12.86 3.65 -12.52
C TRP A 244 12.90 4.65 -13.69
N GLU A 245 13.22 4.19 -14.90
CA GLU A 245 13.19 5.03 -16.10
C GLU A 245 11.78 5.57 -16.39
N VAL A 246 10.76 4.71 -16.26
CA VAL A 246 9.35 5.15 -16.41
C VAL A 246 8.98 6.15 -15.32
N LEU A 247 9.37 5.92 -14.07
CA LEU A 247 9.11 6.84 -12.97
C LEU A 247 9.77 8.22 -13.22
N MET A 248 11.04 8.26 -13.65
CA MET A 248 11.71 9.52 -14.00
C MET A 248 10.98 10.29 -15.10
N ASP A 249 10.43 9.60 -16.10
CA ASP A 249 9.69 10.24 -17.21
C ASP A 249 8.43 10.99 -16.74
N VAL A 250 7.87 10.60 -15.58
CA VAL A 250 6.63 11.16 -15.03
C VAL A 250 6.85 12.02 -13.78
N MET A 251 8.07 12.06 -13.23
CA MET A 251 8.40 12.84 -12.05
C MET A 251 8.13 14.35 -12.26
N LEU A 252 7.76 15.03 -11.18
CA LEU A 252 7.58 16.47 -11.20
C LEU A 252 8.91 17.19 -11.52
N PRO A 253 8.89 18.34 -12.21
CA PRO A 253 10.11 19.06 -12.59
C PRO A 253 11.03 19.40 -11.41
N PHE A 254 10.47 19.67 -10.22
CA PHE A 254 11.25 19.94 -9.01
C PHE A 254 12.04 18.70 -8.54
N SER A 255 11.38 17.54 -8.52
CA SER A 255 11.96 16.24 -8.18
C SER A 255 13.07 15.85 -9.18
N LEU A 256 12.83 16.06 -10.47
CA LEU A 256 13.84 15.84 -11.51
C LEU A 256 15.03 16.80 -11.38
N ALA A 257 14.79 18.07 -11.09
CA ALA A 257 15.85 19.06 -10.91
C ALA A 257 16.80 18.66 -9.77
N GLU A 258 16.30 18.08 -8.69
CA GLU A 258 17.13 17.52 -7.63
C GLU A 258 18.08 16.44 -8.18
N LEU A 259 17.55 15.45 -8.91
CA LEU A 259 18.38 14.40 -9.52
C LEU A 259 19.46 14.99 -10.44
N PHE A 260 19.11 15.96 -11.30
CA PHE A 260 20.07 16.61 -12.19
C PHE A 260 21.18 17.38 -11.45
N LEU A 261 20.86 18.01 -10.32
CA LEU A 261 21.84 18.76 -9.53
C LEU A 261 22.88 17.85 -8.88
N TYR A 262 22.47 16.66 -8.43
CA TYR A 262 23.36 15.71 -7.74
C TYR A 262 24.02 14.71 -8.68
N PHE A 263 23.43 14.43 -9.84
CA PHE A 263 23.95 13.52 -10.86
C PHE A 263 24.03 14.22 -12.23
N PRO A 264 24.98 15.14 -12.44
CA PRO A 264 25.07 15.95 -13.65
C PRO A 264 25.68 15.21 -14.85
N GLU A 265 25.98 13.92 -14.71
CA GLU A 265 26.61 13.14 -15.76
C GLU A 265 25.63 12.86 -16.91
N PRO A 266 26.07 13.01 -18.16
CA PRO A 266 25.23 12.69 -19.30
C PRO A 266 24.90 11.19 -19.31
N GLY A 267 23.61 10.87 -19.46
CA GLY A 267 23.14 9.50 -19.61
C GLY A 267 23.59 8.85 -20.93
N ASN A 268 23.11 7.64 -21.18
CA ASN A 268 23.44 6.83 -22.36
C ASN A 268 22.88 7.35 -23.71
N GLY A 269 22.28 8.55 -23.73
CA GLY A 269 21.75 9.20 -24.93
C GLY A 269 20.46 8.60 -25.50
N ARG A 270 19.75 7.72 -24.75
CA ARG A 270 18.47 7.12 -25.20
C ARG A 270 17.30 8.10 -25.20
N LYS A 271 17.36 9.15 -24.39
CA LYS A 271 16.34 10.21 -24.30
C LYS A 271 16.98 11.58 -24.46
N TYR A 272 16.25 12.47 -25.14
CA TYR A 272 16.60 13.89 -25.26
C TYR A 272 15.77 14.68 -24.26
N TRP A 273 16.44 15.50 -23.46
CA TRP A 273 15.83 16.43 -22.51
C TRP A 273 16.06 17.86 -22.97
#